data_AF-Q4TFL9-F1
#
_entry.id   AF-Q4TFL9-F1
#
_cell.length_a   1.000
_cell.length_b   1.000
_cell.length_c   1.000
_cell.angle_alpha   90.00
_cell.angle_beta   90.00
_cell.angle_gamma   90.00
#
_symmetry.space_group_name_H-M   'P 1'
#
loop_
_entity.id
_entity.type
_entity.pdbx_description
1 polymer ?
#
loop_
_entity_poly.entity_id
_entity_poly.type
_entity_poly.pdbx_seq_one_letter_code
_entity_poly.pdbx_strand_id
1 'polypeptide(L)'
;RSMFSTDRQKIMERTDIWNQEWKTRRSQPVHIMTSVGSLRGTREEEDETVLHNIPYMGDEILDQDGTFMEELVKNYDGKVHGDRGGEHLPPARGRDAQLQRSVCATECGFIKDEILVELVNNEGRSRADGSKKIPSDKISEAISAMFPDKGSTEELKEKYKELTEQQMPGALPPKCTPNMDGPHARSVQREQNLHPTQT
;
A
#
# COMPACT_ATOMS: atom_id res chain seq x y z
N ARG A 1 -13.73 27.12 -27.02
CA ARG A 1 -12.91 27.37 -28.24
C ARG A 1 -11.89 28.49 -28.06
N SER A 2 -12.25 29.65 -27.49
CA SER A 2 -11.30 30.76 -27.23
C SER A 2 -10.13 30.38 -26.30
N MET A 3 -10.40 29.73 -25.14
CA MET A 3 -9.35 29.30 -24.20
C MET A 3 -8.33 28.31 -24.80
N PHE A 4 -8.80 27.30 -25.55
CA PHE A 4 -7.92 26.35 -26.22
C PHE A 4 -7.01 27.01 -27.26
N SER A 5 -7.48 28.07 -27.94
CA SER A 5 -6.65 28.82 -28.91
C SER A 5 -5.57 29.64 -28.20
N THR A 6 -5.94 30.32 -27.11
CA THR A 6 -5.00 31.08 -26.28
C THR A 6 -3.95 30.17 -25.63
N ASP A 7 -4.36 29.02 -25.12
CA ASP A 7 -3.44 28.05 -24.51
C ASP A 7 -2.53 27.40 -25.56
N ARG A 8 -3.04 27.11 -26.77
CA ARG A 8 -2.22 26.66 -27.89
C ARG A 8 -1.13 27.68 -28.25
N GLN A 9 -1.46 28.98 -28.27
CA GLN A 9 -0.48 30.02 -28.57
C GLN A 9 0.61 30.10 -27.50
N LYS A 10 0.23 30.04 -26.22
CA LYS A 10 1.20 29.98 -25.11
C LYS A 10 2.09 28.74 -25.15
N ILE A 11 1.55 27.58 -25.54
CA ILE A 11 2.32 26.36 -25.72
C ILE A 11 3.34 26.56 -26.84
N MET A 12 2.92 27.10 -27.99
CA MET A 12 3.82 27.34 -29.12
C MET A 12 4.99 28.26 -28.75
N GLU A 13 4.71 29.42 -28.14
CA GLU A 13 5.75 30.38 -27.75
C GLU A 13 6.76 29.76 -26.77
N ARG A 14 6.30 28.97 -25.80
CA ARG A 14 7.17 28.29 -24.84
C ARG A 14 7.99 27.17 -25.49
N THR A 15 7.38 26.38 -26.37
CA THR A 15 8.08 25.31 -27.08
C THR A 15 9.11 25.84 -28.05
N ASP A 16 8.87 27.00 -28.68
CA ASP A 16 9.81 27.61 -29.63
C ASP A 16 11.11 28.04 -28.94
N ILE A 17 11.00 28.67 -27.75
CA ILE A 17 12.16 29.03 -26.93
C ILE A 17 12.94 27.77 -26.54
N TRP A 18 12.26 26.76 -26.02
CA TRP A 18 12.88 25.50 -25.60
C TRP A 18 13.56 24.78 -26.79
N ASN A 19 12.94 24.79 -27.97
CA ASN A 19 13.48 24.19 -29.20
C ASN A 19 14.73 24.91 -29.70
N GLN A 20 14.77 26.24 -29.64
CA GLN A 20 15.97 27.01 -30.03
C GLN A 20 17.14 26.71 -29.09
N GLU A 21 16.90 26.67 -27.78
CA GLU A 21 17.92 26.30 -26.81
C GLU A 21 18.41 24.86 -27.02
N TRP A 22 17.49 23.91 -27.22
CA TRP A 22 17.83 22.49 -27.41
C TRP A 22 18.74 22.26 -28.61
N LYS A 23 18.50 22.95 -29.74
CA LYS A 23 19.32 22.84 -30.96
C LYS A 23 20.80 23.18 -30.76
N THR A 24 21.11 24.01 -29.77
CA THR A 24 22.49 24.42 -29.48
C THR A 24 23.22 23.46 -28.55
N ARG A 25 22.51 22.52 -27.91
CA ARG A 25 23.07 21.57 -26.95
C ARG A 25 23.46 20.27 -27.65
N ARG A 26 24.62 19.72 -27.28
CA ARG A 26 25.02 18.35 -27.63
C ARG A 26 25.09 17.54 -26.35
N SER A 27 24.37 16.42 -26.31
CA SER A 27 24.37 15.50 -25.17
C SER A 27 25.20 14.26 -25.50
N GLN A 28 25.88 13.72 -24.50
CA GLN A 28 26.54 12.42 -24.56
C GLN A 28 25.76 11.42 -23.70
N PRO A 29 25.66 10.15 -24.10
CA PRO A 29 25.00 9.14 -23.28
C PRO A 29 25.81 8.88 -22.01
N VAL A 30 25.09 8.69 -20.91
CA VAL A 30 25.67 8.24 -19.64
C VAL A 30 25.39 6.75 -19.48
N HIS A 31 26.26 6.04 -18.76
CA HIS A 31 26.04 4.64 -18.42
C HIS A 31 24.76 4.45 -17.58
N ILE A 32 24.10 3.31 -17.79
CA ILE A 32 22.90 2.93 -17.05
C ILE A 32 23.30 2.64 -15.59
N MET A 33 22.66 3.32 -14.64
CA MET A 33 22.80 3.07 -13.21
C MET A 33 21.43 3.10 -12.57
N THR A 34 21.15 2.15 -11.69
CA THR A 34 20.00 2.21 -10.79
C THR A 34 20.34 3.08 -9.58
N SER A 35 19.37 3.86 -9.11
CA SER A 35 19.57 4.68 -7.91
C SER A 35 19.72 3.77 -6.69
N VAL A 36 20.68 4.08 -5.83
CA VAL A 36 20.92 3.36 -4.57
C VAL A 36 20.96 4.36 -3.42
N GLY A 37 20.39 3.99 -2.27
CA GLY A 37 20.43 4.81 -1.06
C GLY A 37 21.84 4.87 -0.47
N SER A 38 22.25 6.05 0.01
CA SER A 38 23.53 6.18 0.72
C SER A 38 23.37 5.80 2.19
N LEU A 39 24.10 4.79 2.65
CA LEU A 39 24.04 4.28 4.01
C LEU A 39 25.39 4.43 4.70
N ARG A 40 25.39 5.01 5.92
CA ARG A 40 26.53 4.98 6.85
C ARG A 40 26.33 3.83 7.83
N GLY A 41 26.49 2.60 7.36
CA GLY A 41 26.25 1.36 8.13
C GLY A 41 25.39 0.36 7.38
N THR A 42 25.09 -0.78 8.00
CA THR A 42 24.15 -1.77 7.48
C THR A 42 22.75 -1.51 8.02
N ARG A 43 21.72 -1.76 7.21
CA ARG A 43 20.31 -1.72 7.62
C ARG A 43 19.78 -3.14 7.59
N GLU A 44 19.07 -3.53 8.65
CA GLU A 44 18.31 -4.77 8.68
C GLU A 44 16.99 -4.56 7.93
N GLU A 45 16.60 -5.54 7.13
CA GLU A 45 15.41 -5.51 6.28
C GLU A 45 14.69 -6.84 6.46
N GLU A 46 13.38 -6.76 6.66
CA GLU A 46 12.51 -7.92 6.84
C GLU A 46 12.23 -8.56 5.47
N ASP A 47 12.01 -9.88 5.45
CA ASP A 47 11.76 -10.60 4.21
C ASP A 47 10.42 -10.19 3.57
N GLU A 48 10.46 -9.80 2.29
CA GLU A 48 9.25 -9.52 1.50
C GLU A 48 8.55 -10.82 1.12
N THR A 49 7.29 -10.98 1.56
CA THR A 49 6.49 -12.19 1.31
C THR A 49 5.61 -12.11 0.06
N VAL A 50 5.56 -10.95 -0.60
CA VAL A 50 4.73 -10.67 -1.77
C VAL A 50 5.56 -9.95 -2.81
N LEU A 51 5.47 -10.38 -4.08
CA LEU A 51 6.15 -9.73 -5.18
C LEU A 51 5.38 -8.49 -5.63
N HIS A 52 5.89 -7.31 -5.30
CA HIS A 52 5.21 -6.04 -5.59
C HIS A 52 5.26 -5.60 -7.06
N ASN A 53 6.27 -6.05 -7.82
CA ASN A 53 6.46 -5.70 -9.23
C ASN A 53 7.05 -6.88 -10.00
N ILE A 54 6.55 -7.17 -11.20
CA ILE A 54 7.18 -8.08 -12.15
C ILE A 54 8.21 -7.29 -12.98
N PRO A 55 9.50 -7.63 -12.94
CA PRO A 55 10.51 -6.96 -13.78
C PRO A 55 10.18 -7.13 -15.26
N TYR A 56 10.06 -6.02 -15.99
CA TYR A 56 9.93 -6.08 -17.44
C TYR A 56 11.30 -6.33 -18.07
N MET A 57 11.45 -7.50 -18.68
CA MET A 57 12.72 -7.91 -19.31
C MET A 57 12.70 -7.80 -20.85
N GLY A 58 11.60 -7.28 -21.42
CA GLY A 58 11.40 -7.23 -22.87
C GLY A 58 10.56 -8.41 -23.37
N ASP A 59 9.70 -8.14 -24.35
CA ASP A 59 8.75 -9.13 -24.89
C ASP A 59 9.46 -10.33 -25.51
N GLU A 60 10.64 -10.11 -26.10
CA GLU A 60 11.45 -11.16 -26.74
C GLU A 60 11.90 -12.27 -25.77
N ILE A 61 12.00 -11.95 -24.47
CA ILE A 61 12.41 -12.89 -23.42
C ILE A 61 11.21 -13.68 -22.90
N LEU A 62 10.02 -13.06 -22.90
CA LEU A 62 8.77 -13.70 -22.46
C LEU A 62 8.42 -14.91 -23.34
N ASP A 63 8.69 -14.81 -24.64
CA ASP A 63 8.41 -15.86 -25.62
C ASP A 63 9.42 -17.03 -25.59
N GLN A 64 10.59 -16.84 -24.96
CA GLN A 64 11.68 -17.83 -24.95
C GLN A 64 11.69 -18.67 -23.67
N ASP A 65 11.54 -18.04 -22.49
CA ASP A 65 11.71 -18.69 -21.19
C ASP A 65 10.54 -18.39 -20.22
N GLY A 66 9.34 -18.85 -20.56
CA GLY A 66 8.18 -18.77 -19.67
C GLY A 66 8.37 -19.49 -18.33
N THR A 67 9.31 -20.44 -18.26
CA THR A 67 9.68 -21.18 -17.04
C THR A 67 10.33 -20.29 -15.99
N PHE A 68 11.12 -19.29 -16.40
CA PHE A 68 11.74 -18.35 -15.47
C PHE A 68 10.70 -17.51 -14.73
N MET A 69 9.69 -17.03 -15.46
CA MET A 69 8.59 -16.27 -14.85
C MET A 69 7.78 -17.11 -13.88
N GLU A 70 7.51 -18.37 -14.22
CA GLU A 70 6.81 -19.30 -13.33
C GLU A 70 7.59 -19.56 -12.04
N GLU A 71 8.91 -19.76 -12.14
CA GLU A 71 9.78 -19.93 -10.98
C GLU A 71 9.86 -18.67 -10.10
N LEU A 72 9.97 -17.48 -10.71
CA LEU A 72 9.98 -16.20 -10.00
C LEU A 72 8.70 -16.02 -9.17
N VAL A 73 7.55 -16.29 -9.77
CA VAL A 73 6.25 -16.18 -9.11
C VAL A 73 6.09 -17.24 -8.02
N LYS A 74 6.58 -18.46 -8.25
CA LYS A 74 6.54 -19.57 -7.28
C LYS A 74 7.35 -19.28 -6.02
N ASN A 75 8.46 -18.55 -6.12
CA ASN A 75 9.25 -18.16 -4.95
C ASN A 75 8.50 -17.27 -3.96
N TYR A 76 7.44 -16.61 -4.42
CA TYR A 76 6.53 -15.78 -3.60
C TYR A 76 5.16 -16.45 -3.39
N ASP A 77 5.09 -17.78 -3.44
CA ASP A 77 3.84 -18.57 -3.31
C ASP A 77 2.73 -18.16 -4.31
N GLY A 78 3.09 -17.60 -5.47
CA GLY A 78 2.12 -17.06 -6.41
C GLY A 78 1.56 -15.68 -6.04
N LYS A 79 2.00 -15.08 -4.93
CA LYS A 79 1.51 -13.78 -4.45
C LYS A 79 2.20 -12.65 -5.21
N VAL A 80 1.57 -12.24 -6.32
CA VAL A 80 1.99 -11.07 -7.09
C VAL A 80 0.99 -9.94 -6.88
N HIS A 81 1.49 -8.72 -6.73
CA HIS A 81 0.64 -7.55 -6.65
C HIS A 81 -0.20 -7.38 -7.92
N GLY A 82 -1.51 -7.20 -7.72
CA GLY A 82 -2.46 -7.00 -8.83
C GLY A 82 -2.96 -8.30 -9.49
N ASP A 83 -2.46 -9.48 -9.10
CA ASP A 83 -3.02 -10.77 -9.55
C ASP A 83 -4.33 -11.06 -8.81
N ARG A 84 -5.38 -10.36 -9.19
CA ARG A 84 -6.74 -10.76 -8.91
C ARG A 84 -7.25 -11.33 -10.22
N GLY A 85 -7.56 -12.63 -10.26
CA GLY A 85 -8.19 -13.32 -11.39
C GLY A 85 -9.59 -12.80 -11.77
N GLY A 86 -9.90 -11.53 -11.49
CA GLY A 86 -11.08 -10.83 -11.94
C GLY A 86 -10.83 -10.22 -13.31
N GLU A 87 -11.41 -10.83 -14.34
CA GLU A 87 -11.78 -10.14 -15.56
C GLU A 87 -12.34 -8.76 -15.21
N HIS A 88 -11.98 -7.77 -16.03
CA HIS A 88 -12.50 -6.40 -15.98
C HIS A 88 -14.04 -6.41 -15.93
N LEU A 89 -14.59 -6.41 -14.72
CA LEU A 89 -16.03 -6.35 -14.51
C LEU A 89 -16.51 -4.97 -14.98
N PRO A 90 -17.48 -4.90 -15.92
CA PRO A 90 -18.02 -3.63 -16.36
C PRO A 90 -18.62 -2.88 -15.17
N PRO A 91 -18.58 -1.53 -15.16
CA PRO A 91 -18.96 -0.74 -14.00
C PRO A 91 -20.43 -1.01 -13.65
N ALA A 92 -20.67 -1.66 -12.50
CA ALA A 92 -22.00 -1.90 -11.98
C ALA A 92 -22.66 -0.56 -11.60
N ARG A 93 -23.97 -0.43 -11.87
CA ARG A 93 -24.78 0.75 -11.51
C ARG A 93 -25.65 0.41 -10.30
N GLY A 94 -25.67 1.28 -9.29
CA GLY A 94 -26.54 1.16 -8.12
C GLY A 94 -25.77 1.19 -6.79
N ARG A 95 -26.34 0.60 -5.73
CA ARG A 95 -25.67 0.48 -4.41
C ARG A 95 -24.38 -0.34 -4.48
N ASP A 96 -24.32 -1.27 -5.42
CA ASP A 96 -23.13 -2.08 -5.72
C ASP A 96 -22.00 -1.20 -6.29
N ALA A 97 -22.33 -0.04 -6.88
CA ALA A 97 -21.36 0.94 -7.36
C ALA A 97 -20.65 1.69 -6.24
N GLN A 98 -21.15 1.69 -4.99
CA GLN A 98 -20.46 2.33 -3.87
C GLN A 98 -19.43 1.40 -3.26
N LEU A 99 -19.77 0.11 -3.13
CA LEU A 99 -18.81 -0.93 -2.78
C LEU A 99 -17.74 -1.07 -3.88
N GLN A 100 -18.16 -1.08 -5.15
CA GLN A 100 -17.25 -1.18 -6.28
C GLN A 100 -16.45 0.12 -6.53
N ARG A 101 -16.97 1.33 -6.21
CA ARG A 101 -16.15 2.56 -6.22
C ARG A 101 -15.18 2.60 -5.05
N SER A 102 -15.54 2.11 -3.87
CA SER A 102 -14.60 1.99 -2.75
C SER A 102 -13.46 1.02 -3.11
N VAL A 103 -13.78 -0.09 -3.75
CA VAL A 103 -12.81 -1.11 -4.17
C VAL A 103 -12.04 -0.76 -5.46
N CYS A 104 -12.62 0.01 -6.40
CA CYS A 104 -12.00 0.46 -7.66
C CYS A 104 -11.46 1.91 -7.66
N ALA A 105 -11.66 2.72 -6.61
CA ALA A 105 -11.05 4.06 -6.52
C ALA A 105 -9.53 4.02 -6.40
N THR A 106 -8.95 2.82 -6.31
CA THR A 106 -7.54 2.59 -6.45
C THR A 106 -7.28 2.01 -7.85
N GLU A 107 -6.91 2.87 -8.80
CA GLU A 107 -6.32 2.49 -10.11
C GLU A 107 -4.98 1.70 -9.97
N CYS A 108 -4.64 1.29 -8.76
CA CYS A 108 -3.57 0.38 -8.38
C CYS A 108 -4.17 -0.49 -7.30
N GLY A 109 -4.21 -1.82 -7.46
CA GLY A 109 -4.98 -2.80 -6.68
C GLY A 109 -4.68 -2.88 -5.18
N PHE A 110 -4.77 -1.77 -4.48
CA PHE A 110 -4.47 -1.57 -3.08
C PHE A 110 -5.76 -1.19 -2.35
N ILE A 111 -6.18 -1.99 -1.38
CA ILE A 111 -7.14 -1.51 -0.38
C ILE A 111 -6.36 -0.62 0.57
N LYS A 112 -6.70 0.68 0.62
CA LYS A 112 -6.18 1.58 1.65
C LYS A 112 -6.69 1.13 3.02
N ASP A 113 -5.89 1.38 4.04
CA ASP A 113 -6.17 1.02 5.43
C ASP A 113 -7.54 1.55 5.91
N GLU A 114 -7.93 2.73 5.44
CA GLU A 114 -9.26 3.33 5.69
C GLU A 114 -10.41 2.48 5.13
N ILE A 115 -10.25 1.92 3.93
CA ILE A 115 -11.25 1.09 3.25
C ILE A 115 -11.32 -0.30 3.89
N LEU A 116 -10.17 -0.83 4.34
CA LEU A 116 -10.10 -2.11 5.07
C LEU A 116 -10.95 -2.05 6.35
N VAL A 117 -10.81 -0.97 7.12
CA VAL A 117 -11.58 -0.75 8.35
C VAL A 117 -13.08 -0.66 8.04
N GLU A 118 -13.46 0.02 6.95
CA GLU A 118 -14.86 0.16 6.56
C GLU A 118 -15.49 -1.18 6.11
N LEU A 119 -14.79 -1.98 5.31
CA LEU A 119 -15.24 -3.29 4.83
C LEU A 119 -15.48 -4.27 5.99
N VAL A 120 -14.52 -4.35 6.92
CA VAL A 120 -14.61 -5.21 8.10
C VAL A 120 -15.80 -4.82 8.99
N ASN A 121 -16.02 -3.51 9.18
CA ASN A 121 -17.12 -3.00 10.00
C ASN A 121 -18.50 -3.21 9.36
N ASN A 122 -18.59 -3.24 8.02
CA ASN A 122 -19.84 -3.42 7.30
C ASN A 122 -20.29 -4.90 7.30
N GLU A 123 -19.36 -5.84 7.10
CA GLU A 123 -19.59 -7.30 7.17
C GLU A 123 -19.93 -7.78 8.60
N GLY A 124 -19.44 -7.08 9.63
CA GLY A 124 -19.73 -7.38 11.04
C GLY A 124 -21.18 -7.13 11.48
N ARG A 125 -22.05 -6.56 10.63
CA ARG A 125 -23.44 -6.21 10.99
C ARG A 125 -24.43 -7.38 10.97
N SER A 126 -23.99 -8.59 10.63
CA SER A 126 -24.86 -9.78 10.64
C SER A 126 -24.58 -10.70 11.83
N ARG A 127 -24.66 -10.16 13.05
CA ARG A 127 -25.21 -10.83 14.26
C ARG A 127 -24.90 -10.01 15.51
N ALA A 128 -25.93 -9.84 16.32
CA ALA A 128 -25.88 -9.17 17.61
C ALA A 128 -24.85 -9.82 18.55
N ASP A 129 -23.79 -9.08 18.89
CA ASP A 129 -23.16 -9.09 20.22
C ASP A 129 -22.21 -7.88 20.32
N GLY A 130 -22.55 -6.91 21.17
CA GLY A 130 -21.87 -5.63 21.31
C GLY A 130 -20.54 -5.69 22.04
N SER A 131 -19.73 -6.74 21.87
CA SER A 131 -18.62 -7.02 22.77
C SER A 131 -17.34 -7.60 22.18
N LYS A 132 -17.10 -7.56 20.85
CA LYS A 132 -15.79 -7.96 20.27
C LYS A 132 -15.34 -7.02 19.16
N LYS A 133 -14.32 -6.21 19.45
CA LYS A 133 -13.66 -5.24 18.55
C LYS A 133 -12.74 -5.89 17.49
N ILE A 134 -12.88 -7.17 17.22
CA ILE A 134 -11.99 -7.93 16.32
C ILE A 134 -12.88 -8.68 15.32
N PRO A 135 -12.62 -8.60 14.00
CA PRO A 135 -13.35 -9.38 13.00
C PRO A 135 -13.32 -10.87 13.35
N SER A 136 -14.41 -11.56 13.03
CA SER A 136 -14.41 -13.03 13.09
C SER A 136 -13.34 -13.58 12.14
N ASP A 137 -12.68 -14.67 12.54
CA ASP A 137 -11.63 -15.33 11.75
C ASP A 137 -12.06 -15.59 10.30
N LYS A 138 -13.34 -15.90 10.09
CA LYS A 138 -13.95 -16.12 8.77
C LYS A 138 -13.97 -14.88 7.87
N ILE A 139 -14.14 -13.69 8.46
CA ILE A 139 -14.15 -12.41 7.74
C ILE A 139 -12.73 -12.06 7.32
N SER A 140 -11.77 -12.19 8.25
CA SER A 140 -10.35 -11.96 7.95
C SER A 140 -9.78 -12.97 6.94
N GLU A 141 -10.20 -14.23 7.01
CA GLU A 141 -9.83 -15.27 6.05
C GLU A 141 -10.40 -14.97 4.67
N ALA A 142 -11.67 -14.59 4.57
CA ALA A 142 -12.28 -14.18 3.31
C ALA A 142 -11.59 -12.95 2.70
N ILE A 143 -11.21 -11.96 3.53
CA ILE A 143 -10.49 -10.77 3.06
C ILE A 143 -9.06 -11.14 2.63
N SER A 144 -8.33 -11.94 3.40
CA SER A 144 -6.98 -12.42 3.01
C SER A 144 -7.03 -13.24 1.72
N ALA A 145 -8.07 -14.04 1.50
CA ALA A 145 -8.29 -14.79 0.26
C ALA A 145 -8.63 -13.89 -0.94
N MET A 146 -9.34 -12.78 -0.73
CA MET A 146 -9.67 -11.81 -1.78
C MET A 146 -8.54 -10.79 -2.03
N PHE A 147 -7.65 -10.59 -1.05
CA PHE A 147 -6.57 -9.60 -1.03
C PHE A 147 -5.26 -10.23 -0.51
N PRO A 148 -4.56 -11.03 -1.36
CA PRO A 148 -3.31 -11.69 -0.98
C PRO A 148 -2.19 -10.71 -0.60
N ASP A 149 -2.29 -9.46 -1.07
CA ASP A 149 -1.38 -8.34 -0.81
C ASP A 149 -1.49 -7.77 0.61
N LYS A 150 -2.51 -8.17 1.39
CA LYS A 150 -2.72 -7.70 2.76
C LYS A 150 -2.22 -8.66 3.82
N GLY A 151 -1.56 -9.74 3.40
CA GLY A 151 -0.94 -10.71 4.28
C GLY A 151 -1.90 -11.78 4.78
N SER A 152 -1.42 -12.55 5.75
CA SER A 152 -2.15 -13.62 6.43
C SER A 152 -3.35 -13.10 7.24
N THR A 153 -4.21 -14.03 7.65
CA THR A 153 -5.38 -13.74 8.49
C THR A 153 -4.98 -13.05 9.80
N GLU A 154 -3.80 -13.40 10.33
CA GLU A 154 -3.21 -12.89 11.56
C GLU A 154 -2.72 -11.44 11.39
N GLU A 155 -1.94 -11.16 10.34
CA GLU A 155 -1.41 -9.83 10.02
C GLU A 155 -2.55 -8.84 9.78
N LEU A 156 -3.62 -9.28 9.08
CA LEU A 156 -4.79 -8.46 8.80
C LEU A 156 -5.56 -8.08 10.08
N LYS A 157 -5.66 -8.99 11.05
CA LYS A 157 -6.29 -8.72 12.34
C LYS A 157 -5.47 -7.78 13.19
N GLU A 158 -4.16 -7.96 13.22
CA GLU A 158 -3.24 -7.10 13.96
C GLU A 158 -3.29 -5.68 13.41
N LYS A 159 -3.23 -5.53 12.08
CA LYS A 159 -3.37 -4.25 11.40
C LYS A 159 -4.73 -3.60 11.65
N TYR A 160 -5.83 -4.36 11.61
CA TYR A 160 -7.16 -3.84 11.94
C TYR A 160 -7.26 -3.36 13.39
N LYS A 161 -6.67 -4.11 14.33
CA LYS A 161 -6.63 -3.74 15.74
C LYS A 161 -5.83 -2.45 15.95
N GLU A 162 -4.67 -2.33 15.33
CA GLU A 162 -3.84 -1.14 15.39
C GLU A 162 -4.58 0.10 14.85
N LEU A 163 -5.19 -0.02 13.67
CA LEU A 163 -5.96 1.07 13.06
C LEU A 163 -7.17 1.48 13.90
N THR A 164 -7.85 0.52 14.53
CA THR A 164 -8.99 0.78 15.43
C THR A 164 -8.55 1.42 16.75
N GLU A 165 -7.37 1.06 17.26
CA GLU A 165 -6.80 1.65 18.48
C GLU A 165 -6.26 3.06 18.24
N GLN A 166 -5.60 3.33 17.10
CA GLN A 166 -5.11 4.66 16.72
C GLN A 166 -6.23 5.68 16.46
N GLN A 167 -7.41 5.23 16.02
CA GLN A 167 -8.54 6.11 15.73
C GLN A 167 -9.24 6.66 17.00
N MET A 168 -8.90 6.16 18.19
CA MET A 168 -9.37 6.70 19.46
C MET A 168 -8.47 7.89 19.90
N PRO A 169 -9.01 9.12 20.04
CA PRO A 169 -8.21 10.26 20.48
C PRO A 169 -7.67 10.04 21.89
N GLY A 170 -6.34 9.92 22.02
CA GLY A 170 -5.65 9.76 23.30
C GLY A 170 -5.36 8.32 23.75
N ALA A 171 -5.56 7.31 22.90
CA ALA A 171 -5.14 5.95 23.20
C ALA A 171 -3.61 5.83 23.06
N LEU A 172 -2.88 5.97 24.18
CA LEU A 172 -1.54 5.41 24.27
C LEU A 172 -1.68 3.88 24.20
N PRO A 173 -0.80 3.17 23.46
CA PRO A 173 -0.77 1.71 23.47
C PRO A 173 -0.76 1.22 24.93
N PRO A 174 -1.52 0.15 25.28
CA PRO A 174 -1.68 -0.28 26.67
C PRO A 174 -0.36 -0.69 27.37
N LYS A 175 0.72 -0.89 26.60
CA LYS A 175 2.08 -1.18 27.08
C LYS A 175 3.02 0.03 27.12
N CYS A 176 2.58 1.21 26.68
CA CYS A 176 3.40 2.41 26.69
C CYS A 176 3.21 3.18 27.99
N THR A 177 4.30 3.27 28.74
CA THR A 177 4.41 4.15 29.90
C THR A 177 4.34 5.61 29.43
N PRO A 178 3.42 6.44 29.96
CA PRO A 178 3.34 7.85 29.57
C PRO A 178 4.68 8.57 29.79
N ASN A 179 4.98 9.57 28.97
CA ASN A 179 6.22 10.34 29.15
C ASN A 179 6.26 10.97 30.55
N MET A 180 7.43 10.93 31.18
CA MET A 180 7.60 11.48 32.53
C MET A 180 7.45 13.01 32.56
N ASP A 181 7.82 13.69 31.47
CA ASP A 181 7.84 15.15 31.38
C ASP A 181 6.53 15.75 30.83
N GLY A 182 5.50 14.93 30.60
CA GLY A 182 4.25 15.39 29.99
C GLY A 182 3.13 15.68 30.97
N PRO A 183 2.09 16.39 30.51
CA PRO A 183 0.89 16.69 31.31
C PRO A 183 0.06 15.45 31.67
N HIS A 184 0.35 14.29 31.09
CA HIS A 184 -0.32 13.01 31.34
C HIS A 184 0.57 12.00 32.10
N ALA A 185 1.63 12.46 32.74
CA ALA A 185 2.54 11.62 33.53
C ALA A 185 1.76 10.81 34.60
N ARG A 186 2.12 9.54 34.74
CA ARG A 186 1.52 8.63 35.74
C ARG A 186 2.62 8.01 36.59
N SER A 187 2.33 7.81 37.88
CA SER A 187 3.19 7.04 38.77
C SER A 187 3.10 5.56 38.41
N VAL A 188 4.23 4.95 38.10
CA VAL A 188 4.37 3.58 37.58
C VAL A 188 5.55 2.89 38.25
N GLN A 189 5.57 1.56 38.25
CA GLN A 189 6.72 0.80 38.76
C GLN A 189 7.96 1.01 37.88
N ARG A 190 9.15 0.90 38.48
CA ARG A 190 10.44 1.12 37.80
C ARG A 190 10.56 0.23 36.56
N GLU A 191 10.19 -1.03 36.67
CA GLU A 191 10.26 -2.04 35.61
C GLU A 191 9.38 -1.65 34.43
N GLN A 192 8.19 -1.12 34.68
CA GLN A 192 7.27 -0.64 33.63
C GLN A 192 7.84 0.61 32.93
N ASN A 193 8.49 1.50 33.68
CA ASN A 193 9.07 2.71 33.11
C ASN A 193 10.34 2.45 32.28
N LEU A 194 11.12 1.44 32.66
CA LEU A 194 12.34 1.04 31.94
C LEU A 194 12.07 0.00 30.84
N HIS A 195 10.86 -0.55 30.76
CA HIS A 195 10.51 -1.55 29.74
C HIS A 195 10.82 -1.09 28.30
N PRO A 196 10.51 0.15 27.87
CA PRO A 196 10.80 0.59 26.50
C PRO A 196 12.29 0.75 26.17
N THR A 197 13.16 0.87 27.19
CA THR A 197 14.61 1.07 27.00
C THR A 197 15.42 -0.20 27.28
N GLN A 198 14.80 -1.22 27.87
CA GLN A 198 15.42 -2.48 28.25
C GLN A 198 15.02 -3.67 27.36
N THR A 199 14.02 -3.50 26.51
CA THR A 199 13.53 -4.51 25.56
C THR A 199 13.94 -4.10 24.15
#